data_AF-Q2HW71-F1
#
_entry.id   AF-Q2HW71-F1
#
_cell.length_a   1.000
_cell.length_b   1.000
_cell.length_c   1.000
_cell.angle_alpha   90.00
_cell.angle_beta   90.00
_cell.angle_gamma   90.00
#
_symmetry.space_group_name_H-M   'P 1'
#
loop_
_entity.id
_entity.type
_entity.pdbx_description
1 polymer ?
#
loop_
_entity_poly.entity_id
_entity_poly.type
_entity_poly.pdbx_seq_one_letter_code
_entity_poly.pdbx_strand_id
1 'polypeptide(L)'
;MWKPNVVRTVTDSLNANYGKKLRGCSNYMNANDKGCSYFKLVAEDDFIDERELKIEKQGKKIKKLKIELSRTRKWFLMALIFGFVCFGIGLVLGIILVCKTTSILGGFYLK
;
A
#
# COMPACT_ATOMS: atom_id res chain seq x y z
N MET A 1 -11.69 -25.42 -3.19
CA MET A 1 -10.91 -25.89 -4.36
C MET A 1 -11.25 -24.99 -5.53
N TRP A 2 -10.41 -24.00 -5.84
CA TRP A 2 -10.65 -23.03 -6.90
C TRP A 2 -10.38 -23.70 -8.27
N LYS A 3 -11.42 -24.08 -9.01
CA LYS A 3 -11.25 -24.50 -10.41
C LYS A 3 -10.93 -23.25 -11.25
N PRO A 4 -9.94 -23.29 -12.15
CA PRO A 4 -9.67 -22.17 -13.04
C PRO A 4 -10.86 -21.96 -13.98
N ASN A 5 -11.44 -20.76 -13.92
CA ASN A 5 -12.50 -20.31 -14.82
C ASN A 5 -11.88 -19.65 -16.04
N VAL A 6 -12.37 -20.02 -17.24
CA VAL A 6 -11.86 -19.55 -18.53
C VAL A 6 -12.92 -18.71 -19.20
N VAL A 7 -12.51 -17.63 -19.89
CA VAL A 7 -13.39 -16.82 -20.72
C VAL A 7 -13.28 -17.31 -22.16
N ARG A 8 -14.41 -17.72 -22.76
CA ARG A 8 -14.52 -18.16 -24.15
C ARG A 8 -15.51 -17.26 -24.89
N THR A 9 -15.27 -17.01 -26.17
CA THR A 9 -16.20 -16.26 -27.03
C THR A 9 -17.03 -17.24 -27.84
N VAL A 10 -18.32 -16.97 -28.01
CA VAL A 10 -19.18 -17.75 -28.92
C VAL A 10 -18.76 -17.45 -30.36
N THR A 11 -18.21 -18.44 -31.06
CA THR A 11 -17.73 -18.30 -32.45
C THR A 11 -18.69 -18.88 -33.49
N ASP A 12 -19.84 -19.38 -33.07
CA ASP A 12 -20.86 -19.93 -33.96
C ASP A 12 -21.72 -18.83 -34.58
N SER A 13 -21.55 -18.59 -35.88
CA SER A 13 -22.22 -17.52 -36.62
C SER A 13 -23.72 -17.71 -36.79
N LEU A 14 -24.24 -18.92 -36.57
CA LEU A 14 -25.67 -19.21 -36.59
C LEU A 14 -26.33 -18.99 -35.21
N ASN A 15 -25.52 -18.75 -34.18
CA ASN A 15 -25.99 -18.54 -32.83
C ASN A 15 -26.36 -17.06 -32.60
N ALA A 16 -27.55 -16.80 -32.05
CA ALA A 16 -27.97 -15.44 -31.67
C ALA A 16 -27.05 -14.76 -30.63
N ASN A 17 -26.20 -15.53 -29.96
CA ASN A 17 -25.18 -15.04 -29.02
C ASN A 17 -23.76 -14.98 -29.63
N TYR A 18 -23.61 -15.07 -30.95
CA TYR A 18 -22.33 -14.90 -31.64
C TYR A 18 -21.59 -13.65 -31.15
N GLY A 19 -20.31 -13.80 -30.83
CA GLY A 19 -19.45 -12.73 -30.32
C GLY A 19 -19.56 -12.46 -28.81
N LYS A 20 -20.55 -13.02 -28.10
CA LYS A 20 -20.64 -12.84 -26.63
C LYS A 20 -19.58 -13.64 -25.88
N LYS A 21 -19.10 -13.09 -24.77
CA LYS A 21 -18.11 -13.73 -23.89
C LYS A 21 -18.83 -14.53 -22.79
N LEU A 22 -18.44 -15.78 -22.63
CA LEU A 22 -18.91 -16.70 -21.61
C LEU A 22 -17.77 -17.03 -20.68
N ARG A 23 -18.03 -17.00 -19.36
CA ARG A 23 -17.10 -17.47 -18.35
C ARG A 23 -17.58 -18.82 -17.85
N GLY A 24 -16.76 -19.85 -18.01
CA GLY A 24 -17.13 -21.19 -17.58
C GLY A 24 -15.95 -21.97 -17.06
N CYS A 25 -16.24 -23.19 -16.60
CA CYS A 25 -15.21 -24.13 -16.19
C CYS A 25 -14.28 -24.47 -17.37
N SER A 26 -12.97 -24.60 -17.07
CA SER A 26 -11.99 -25.00 -18.08
C SER A 26 -12.35 -26.36 -18.71
N ASN A 27 -12.73 -27.32 -17.86
CA ASN A 27 -13.18 -28.65 -18.26
C ASN A 27 -14.71 -28.73 -18.19
N TYR A 28 -15.37 -28.52 -19.34
CA TYR A 28 -16.83 -28.57 -19.46
C TYR A 28 -17.32 -30.02 -19.41
N MET A 29 -18.49 -30.26 -18.83
CA MET A 29 -19.06 -31.60 -18.75
C MET A 29 -19.44 -32.08 -20.16
N ASN A 30 -18.74 -33.09 -20.65
CA ASN A 30 -19.07 -33.78 -21.90
C ASN A 30 -19.71 -35.13 -21.57
N ALA A 31 -20.41 -35.77 -22.52
CA ALA A 31 -21.15 -37.01 -22.25
C ALA A 31 -20.30 -38.14 -21.64
N ASN A 32 -18.98 -38.10 -21.85
CA ASN A 32 -18.03 -39.12 -21.42
C ASN A 32 -17.18 -38.72 -20.21
N ASP A 33 -17.18 -37.43 -19.80
CA ASP A 33 -16.31 -36.92 -18.75
C ASP A 33 -17.07 -36.21 -17.62
N LYS A 34 -16.68 -36.45 -16.37
CA LYS A 34 -17.16 -35.70 -15.19
C LYS A 34 -16.56 -34.29 -15.15
N GLY A 35 -16.97 -33.45 -16.10
CA GLY A 35 -16.64 -32.02 -16.15
C GLY A 35 -17.56 -31.18 -15.27
N CYS A 36 -17.36 -29.87 -15.29
CA CYS A 36 -18.17 -28.91 -14.55
C CYS A 36 -19.15 -28.20 -15.49
N SER A 37 -20.41 -28.06 -15.09
CA SER A 37 -21.48 -27.42 -15.87
C SER A 37 -21.62 -25.91 -15.62
N TYR A 38 -20.73 -25.31 -14.81
CA TYR A 38 -20.80 -23.88 -14.52
C TYR A 38 -20.46 -23.06 -15.76
N PHE A 39 -21.43 -22.25 -16.19
CA PHE A 39 -21.25 -21.17 -17.16
C PHE A 39 -22.00 -19.93 -16.70
N LYS A 40 -21.40 -18.76 -16.91
CA LYS A 40 -22.00 -17.44 -16.69
C LYS A 40 -21.76 -16.59 -17.93
N LEU A 41 -22.80 -15.97 -18.46
CA LEU A 41 -22.66 -14.93 -19.48
C LEU A 41 -21.94 -13.74 -18.87
N VAL A 42 -20.88 -13.27 -19.53
CA VAL A 42 -20.18 -12.08 -19.08
C VAL A 42 -20.72 -10.89 -19.85
N ALA A 43 -21.51 -10.08 -19.16
CA ALA A 43 -21.87 -8.76 -19.66
C ALA A 43 -20.62 -7.87 -19.67
N GLU A 44 -20.54 -6.94 -20.61
CA GLU A 44 -19.45 -5.96 -20.65
C GLU A 44 -19.42 -5.10 -19.37
N ASP A 45 -20.61 -4.82 -18.83
CA ASP A 45 -20.82 -4.05 -17.60
C ASP A 45 -20.19 -4.72 -16.36
N ASP A 46 -20.25 -6.06 -16.26
CA ASP A 46 -19.65 -6.81 -15.14
C ASP A 46 -18.12 -6.55 -15.04
N PHE A 47 -17.44 -6.35 -16.17
CA PHE A 47 -16.00 -6.05 -16.18
C PHE A 47 -15.67 -4.58 -15.91
N ILE A 48 -16.59 -3.67 -16.25
CA ILE A 48 -16.44 -2.24 -16.01
C ILE A 48 -16.62 -1.98 -14.51
N ASP A 49 -17.71 -2.48 -13.92
CA ASP A 49 -17.99 -2.35 -12.48
C ASP A 49 -16.87 -2.92 -11.61
N GLU A 50 -16.34 -4.12 -11.95
CA GLU A 50 -15.27 -4.72 -11.15
C GLU A 50 -13.95 -3.94 -11.25
N ARG A 51 -13.68 -3.27 -12.38
CA ARG A 51 -12.51 -2.39 -12.54
C ARG A 51 -12.70 -1.08 -11.81
N GLU A 52 -13.84 -0.42 -11.96
CA GLU A 52 -14.11 0.85 -11.30
C GLU A 52 -14.09 0.70 -9.78
N LEU A 53 -14.68 -0.38 -9.26
CA LEU A 53 -14.63 -0.69 -7.82
C LEU A 53 -13.19 -0.94 -7.32
N LYS A 54 -12.33 -1.56 -8.13
CA LYS A 54 -10.90 -1.73 -7.80
C LYS A 54 -10.16 -0.40 -7.83
N ILE A 55 -10.42 0.46 -8.81
CA ILE A 55 -9.82 1.79 -8.92
C ILE A 55 -10.22 2.67 -7.74
N GLU A 56 -11.51 2.68 -7.35
CA GLU A 56 -12.00 3.46 -6.21
C GLU A 56 -11.36 3.00 -4.89
N LYS A 57 -11.30 1.68 -4.67
CA LYS A 57 -10.65 1.09 -3.48
C LYS A 57 -9.16 1.44 -3.42
N GLN A 58 -8.45 1.36 -4.54
CA GLN A 58 -7.03 1.74 -4.58
C GLN A 58 -6.84 3.25 -4.38
N GLY A 59 -7.70 4.08 -4.97
CA GLY A 59 -7.67 5.53 -4.79
C GLY A 59 -7.84 5.96 -3.33
N LYS A 60 -8.76 5.32 -2.59
CA LYS A 60 -8.94 5.56 -1.15
C LYS A 60 -7.68 5.21 -0.34
N LYS A 61 -7.03 4.07 -0.66
CA LYS A 61 -5.78 3.66 0.00
C LYS A 61 -4.65 4.65 -0.27
N ILE A 62 -4.47 5.07 -1.53
CA ILE A 62 -3.43 6.03 -1.92
C ILE A 62 -3.62 7.38 -1.20
N LYS A 63 -4.87 7.89 -1.14
CA LYS A 63 -5.17 9.13 -0.40
C LYS A 63 -4.81 9.01 1.08
N LYS A 64 -5.15 7.89 1.73
CA LYS A 64 -4.81 7.64 3.13
C LYS A 64 -3.29 7.59 3.34
N LEU A 65 -2.56 6.85 2.51
CA LEU A 65 -1.10 6.80 2.57
C LEU A 65 -0.47 8.17 2.37
N LYS A 66 -0.98 9.00 1.45
CA LYS A 66 -0.46 10.35 1.19
C LYS A 66 -0.63 11.27 2.41
N ILE A 67 -1.77 11.17 3.10
CA ILE A 67 -2.04 11.92 4.33
C ILE A 67 -1.07 11.47 5.43
N GLU A 68 -0.94 10.17 5.66
CA GLU A 68 -0.03 9.60 6.66
C GLU A 68 1.42 10.02 6.39
N LEU A 69 1.90 9.91 5.15
CA LEU A 69 3.25 10.32 4.75
C LEU A 69 3.48 11.82 5.00
N SER A 70 2.52 12.67 4.63
CA SER A 70 2.61 14.12 4.88
C SER A 70 2.65 14.45 6.38
N ARG A 71 1.91 13.70 7.20
CA ARG A 71 1.91 13.83 8.66
C ARG A 71 3.26 13.42 9.22
N THR A 72 3.74 12.23 8.88
CA THR A 72 5.04 11.72 9.35
C THR A 72 6.19 12.64 8.96
N ARG A 73 6.18 13.20 7.76
CA ARG A 73 7.21 14.18 7.33
C ARG A 73 7.22 15.44 8.20
N LYS A 74 6.05 15.98 8.54
CA LYS A 74 5.95 17.15 9.45
C LYS A 74 6.45 16.82 10.85
N TRP A 75 6.05 15.66 11.39
CA TRP A 75 6.50 15.20 12.70
C TRP A 75 8.02 14.98 12.74
N PHE A 76 8.59 14.37 11.70
CA PHE A 76 10.03 14.16 11.61
C PHE A 76 10.79 15.48 11.54
N LEU A 77 10.30 16.46 10.76
CA LEU A 77 10.92 17.79 10.69
C LEU A 77 10.90 18.48 12.06
N MET A 78 9.78 18.42 12.78
CA MET A 78 9.69 18.97 14.15
C MET A 78 10.63 18.26 15.12
N ALA A 79 10.73 16.93 15.04
CA ALA A 79 11.63 16.14 15.87
C ALA A 79 13.11 16.48 15.60
N LEU A 80 13.48 16.70 14.34
CA LEU A 80 14.82 17.15 13.97
C LEU A 80 15.14 18.52 14.56
N ILE A 81 14.24 19.50 14.40
CA ILE A 81 14.43 20.86 14.95
C ILE A 81 14.60 20.78 16.48
N PHE A 82 13.73 20.01 17.15
CA PHE A 82 13.82 19.79 18.59
C PHE A 82 15.16 19.17 18.99
N GLY A 83 15.60 18.13 18.27
CA GLY A 83 16.89 17.49 18.50
C GLY A 83 18.07 18.45 18.37
N PHE A 84 18.10 19.28 17.33
CA PHE A 84 19.17 20.27 17.15
C PHE A 84 19.18 21.33 18.25
N VAL A 85 18.01 21.83 18.67
CA VAL A 85 17.91 22.81 19.77
C VAL A 85 18.39 22.20 21.09
N CYS A 86 17.92 21.00 21.43
CA CYS A 86 18.35 20.30 22.65
C CYS A 86 19.85 20.00 22.64
N PHE A 87 20.40 19.58 21.49
CA PHE A 87 21.82 19.33 21.33
C PHE A 87 22.64 20.61 21.54
N GLY A 88 22.23 21.73 20.94
CA GLY A 88 22.88 23.03 21.14
C GLY A 88 22.88 23.47 22.60
N ILE A 89 21.75 23.36 23.29
CA ILE A 89 21.64 23.68 24.72
C ILE A 89 22.54 22.76 25.56
N GLY A 90 22.53 21.45 25.27
CA GLY A 90 23.37 20.46 25.96
C GLY A 90 24.86 20.75 25.81
N LEU A 91 25.31 21.16 24.62
CA LEU A 91 26.70 21.56 24.39
C LEU A 91 27.07 22.80 25.22
N VAL A 92 26.23 23.83 25.23
CA VAL A 92 26.48 25.06 25.99
C VAL A 92 26.57 24.76 27.49
N LEU A 93 25.60 24.01 28.03
CA LEU A 93 25.60 23.63 29.44
C LEU A 93 26.80 22.73 29.78
N GLY A 94 27.15 21.80 28.90
CA GLY A 94 28.33 20.94 29.06
C GLY A 94 29.64 21.73 29.11
N ILE A 95 29.81 22.70 28.21
CA ILE A 95 30.99 23.58 28.20
C ILE A 95 31.04 24.42 29.48
N ILE A 96 29.92 25.03 29.89
CA ILE A 96 29.87 25.82 31.14
C ILE A 96 30.22 24.95 32.35
N LEU A 97 29.71 23.73 32.41
CA LEU A 97 30.02 22.79 33.48
C LEU A 97 31.51 22.50 33.51
N VAL A 98 32.12 22.11 32.38
CA VAL A 98 33.56 21.80 32.26
C VAL A 98 34.42 23.02 32.62
N CYS A 99 34.07 24.22 32.15
CA CYS A 99 34.77 25.46 32.52
C CYS A 99 34.69 25.75 34.03
N LYS A 100 33.55 25.46 34.67
CA LYS A 100 33.43 25.58 36.13
C LYS A 100 34.28 24.54 36.87
N THR A 101 34.25 23.26 36.47
CA THR A 101 35.05 22.22 37.13
C THR A 101 36.54 22.48 36.98
N THR A 102 36.99 22.93 35.81
CA THR A 102 38.41 23.26 35.56
C THR A 102 38.85 24.50 36.34
N SER A 103 37.99 25.52 36.51
CA SER A 103 38.31 26.69 37.34
C SER A 103 38.44 26.32 38.83
N ILE A 104 37.55 25.44 39.33
CA ILE A 104 37.63 24.93 40.71
C ILE A 104 38.92 24.10 40.88
N LEU A 105 39.21 23.20 39.96
CA LEU A 105 40.39 22.34 40.01
C LEU A 105 41.69 23.17 39.90
N GLY A 106 41.76 24.14 39.00
CA GLY A 106 42.90 25.05 38.85
C GLY A 106 43.15 25.90 40.09
N GLY A 107 42.10 26.32 40.81
CA GLY A 107 42.22 26.99 42.10
C GLY A 107 42.74 26.10 43.23
N PHE A 108 42.50 24.78 43.17
CA PHE A 108 43.08 23.80 44.09
C PHE A 108 44.55 23.46 43.77
N TYR A 109 44.95 23.51 42.50
CA TYR A 109 46.33 23.22 42.08
C TYR A 109 47.32 24.40 42.24
N LEU A 110 46.82 25.63 42.41
CA LEU A 110 47.61 26.86 42.60
C LEU A 110 47.76 27.27 44.08
N LYS A 111 47.45 26.38 45.02
CA LYS A 111 47.62 26.58 46.47
C LYS A 111 48.48 25.49 47.07
#